data_AF-A0A8J7DQV9-F1
#
_entry.id   AF-A0A8J7DQV9-F1
#
_cell.length_a   1.000
_cell.length_b   1.000
_cell.length_c   1.000
_cell.angle_alpha   90.00
_cell.angle_beta   90.00
_cell.angle_gamma   90.00
#
_symmetry.space_group_name_H-M   'P 1'
#
loop_
_entity.id
_entity.type
_entity.pdbx_description
1 polymer ?
#
loop_
_entity_poly.entity_id
_entity_poly.type
_entity_poly.pdbx_seq_one_letter_code
_entity_poly.pdbx_strand_id
1 'polypeptide(L)'
;MRRYRSVVALILAAIATFIVSCGPNTAAEPPTYTPEKVTQLRNYTRRLLTAQDRLPELAGYINKEDWVNVNNFTHGPLGDLREQMARLTNQLLPQDQDKAKVLSKEVLGHLQKIDDASDARSYERAAEQYSEFRSDLQVLLDLLPVGAVPQISEPEASVYEMSTPVIEPNNPRPEAEDMVTTPILLDDGPKNKASQPVKLPSDAD
;
A
#
# COMPACT_ATOMS: atom_id res chain seq x y z
N MET A 1 47.24 -22.18 -54.27
CA MET A 1 45.96 -21.51 -54.66
C MET A 1 44.72 -21.96 -53.88
N ARG A 2 44.53 -23.26 -53.56
CA ARG A 2 43.31 -23.75 -52.86
C ARG A 2 43.14 -23.26 -51.42
N ARG A 3 44.25 -23.05 -50.67
CA ARG A 3 44.23 -22.57 -49.28
C ARG A 3 43.92 -21.07 -49.15
N TYR A 4 44.31 -20.26 -50.14
CA TYR A 4 43.98 -18.83 -50.18
C TYR A 4 42.48 -18.59 -50.41
N ARG A 5 41.80 -19.46 -51.16
CA ARG A 5 40.34 -19.39 -51.33
C ARG A 5 39.58 -19.59 -50.02
N SER A 6 40.03 -20.52 -49.16
CA SER A 6 39.42 -20.72 -47.85
C SER A 6 39.67 -19.57 -46.88
N VAL A 7 40.89 -19.00 -46.88
CA VAL A 7 41.21 -17.86 -46.00
C VAL A 7 40.40 -16.62 -46.40
N VAL A 8 40.29 -16.35 -47.71
CA VAL A 8 39.49 -15.23 -48.22
C VAL A 8 37.99 -15.42 -47.92
N ALA A 9 37.47 -16.65 -48.04
CA ALA A 9 36.08 -16.95 -47.69
C ALA A 9 35.80 -16.74 -46.20
N LEU A 10 36.74 -17.09 -45.32
CA LEU A 10 36.59 -16.93 -43.87
C LEU A 10 36.62 -15.45 -43.47
N ILE A 11 37.49 -14.65 -44.07
CA ILE A 11 37.55 -13.20 -43.86
C ILE A 11 36.26 -12.53 -44.35
N LEU A 12 35.75 -12.92 -45.54
CA LEU A 12 34.49 -12.40 -46.05
C LEU A 12 33.29 -12.77 -45.16
N ALA A 13 33.25 -13.98 -44.62
CA ALA A 13 32.21 -14.40 -43.68
C ALA A 13 32.27 -13.59 -42.38
N ALA A 14 33.48 -13.33 -41.85
CA ALA A 14 33.66 -12.50 -40.66
C ALA A 14 33.26 -11.04 -40.89
N ILE A 15 33.55 -10.47 -42.05
CA ILE A 15 33.13 -9.10 -42.39
C ILE A 15 31.60 -9.04 -42.54
N ALA A 16 30.98 -10.05 -43.17
CA ALA A 16 29.53 -10.10 -43.34
C ALA A 16 28.77 -10.15 -42.00
N THR A 17 29.26 -10.88 -40.99
CA THR A 17 28.64 -10.90 -39.65
C THR A 17 28.79 -9.57 -38.91
N PHE A 18 29.92 -8.88 -39.09
CA PHE A 18 30.11 -7.55 -38.52
C PHE A 18 29.21 -6.48 -39.16
N ILE A 19 28.93 -6.58 -40.46
CA ILE A 19 28.04 -5.64 -41.17
C ILE A 19 26.57 -5.82 -40.76
N VAL A 20 26.11 -7.05 -40.57
CA VAL A 20 24.71 -7.34 -40.15
C VAL A 20 24.45 -6.92 -38.71
N SER A 21 25.47 -6.92 -37.85
CA SER A 21 25.33 -6.54 -36.44
C SER A 21 25.29 -5.02 -36.19
N CYS A 22 25.53 -4.17 -37.21
CA CYS A 22 25.65 -2.72 -37.05
C CYS A 22 24.72 -1.96 -38.03
N GLY A 23 23.49 -2.45 -38.18
CA GLY A 23 22.44 -1.67 -38.83
C GLY A 23 22.12 -0.43 -37.97
N PRO A 24 22.02 0.78 -38.54
CA PRO A 24 21.54 1.93 -37.81
C PRO A 24 20.13 1.60 -37.31
N ASN A 25 19.94 1.66 -35.99
CA ASN A 25 18.61 1.59 -35.39
C ASN A 25 17.81 2.76 -35.98
N THR A 26 16.96 2.47 -36.97
CA THR A 26 16.01 3.42 -37.53
C THR A 26 15.29 4.06 -36.36
N ALA A 27 15.33 5.40 -36.29
CA ALA A 27 14.74 6.17 -35.20
C ALA A 27 13.34 5.63 -34.91
N ALA A 28 13.23 4.88 -33.81
CA ALA A 28 11.95 4.37 -33.36
C ALA A 28 11.06 5.58 -33.08
N GLU A 29 9.78 5.47 -33.44
CA GLU A 29 8.78 6.47 -33.08
C GLU A 29 8.92 6.82 -31.59
N PRO A 30 8.69 8.09 -31.20
CA PRO A 30 8.84 8.51 -29.81
C PRO A 30 8.04 7.54 -28.93
N PRO A 31 8.66 6.97 -27.89
CA PRO A 31 8.02 5.94 -27.12
C PRO A 31 6.74 6.52 -26.50
N THR A 32 5.64 5.78 -26.64
CA THR A 32 4.37 6.10 -25.99
C THR A 32 4.06 5.05 -24.94
N TYR A 33 3.25 5.40 -23.94
CA TYR A 33 2.88 4.48 -22.88
C TYR A 33 1.89 3.44 -23.43
N THR A 34 2.31 2.18 -23.53
CA THR A 34 1.41 1.07 -23.88
C THR A 34 0.53 0.68 -22.68
N PRO A 35 -0.64 0.08 -22.90
CA PRO A 35 -1.51 -0.40 -21.81
C PRO A 35 -0.81 -1.35 -20.83
N GLU A 36 0.10 -2.20 -21.32
CA GLU A 36 0.91 -3.12 -20.52
C GLU A 36 1.87 -2.33 -19.62
N LYS A 37 2.51 -1.30 -20.17
CA LYS A 37 3.43 -0.43 -19.43
C LYS A 37 2.70 0.35 -18.34
N VAL A 38 1.51 0.89 -18.64
CA VAL A 38 0.65 1.55 -17.65
C VAL A 38 0.26 0.60 -16.52
N THR A 39 -0.06 -0.66 -16.85
CA THR A 39 -0.40 -1.68 -15.85
C THR A 39 0.79 -2.03 -14.94
N GLN A 40 2.01 -2.09 -15.48
CA GLN A 40 3.22 -2.26 -14.67
C GLN A 40 3.43 -1.07 -13.72
N LEU A 41 3.29 0.16 -14.22
CA LEU A 41 3.42 1.39 -13.41
C LEU A 41 2.40 1.45 -12.28
N ARG A 42 1.18 0.96 -12.52
CA ARG A 42 0.10 0.90 -11.52
C ARG A 42 0.50 0.13 -10.27
N ASN A 43 1.23 -0.96 -10.41
CA ASN A 43 1.69 -1.77 -9.28
C ASN A 43 2.67 -1.02 -8.37
N TYR A 44 3.55 -0.21 -8.97
CA TYR A 44 4.48 0.64 -8.21
C TYR A 44 3.74 1.83 -7.58
N THR A 45 2.82 2.42 -8.33
CA THR A 45 2.05 3.61 -7.91
C THR A 45 1.14 3.31 -6.71
N ARG A 46 0.51 2.13 -6.63
CA ARG A 46 -0.30 1.74 -5.46
C ARG A 46 0.44 1.86 -4.14
N ARG A 47 1.74 1.51 -4.11
CA ARG A 47 2.53 1.55 -2.88
C ARG A 47 2.81 3.00 -2.45
N LEU A 48 3.04 3.89 -3.42
CA LEU A 48 3.15 5.34 -3.15
C LEU A 48 1.83 5.93 -2.66
N LEU A 49 0.69 5.48 -3.21
CA LEU A 49 -0.62 5.92 -2.72
C LEU A 49 -0.87 5.47 -1.29
N THR A 50 -0.46 4.26 -0.90
CA THR A 50 -0.53 3.85 0.51
C THR A 50 0.29 4.76 1.42
N ALA A 51 1.45 5.25 0.97
CA ALA A 51 2.22 6.25 1.71
C ALA A 51 1.46 7.59 1.79
N GLN A 52 0.85 8.03 0.69
CA GLN A 52 0.03 9.24 0.62
C GLN A 52 -1.18 9.19 1.58
N ASP A 53 -1.90 8.06 1.61
CA ASP A 53 -3.09 7.84 2.44
C ASP A 53 -2.79 7.94 3.94
N ARG A 54 -1.54 7.67 4.34
CA ARG A 54 -1.10 7.71 5.73
C ARG A 54 -0.45 9.03 6.14
N LEU A 55 -0.29 10.00 5.23
CA LEU A 55 0.25 11.32 5.59
C LEU A 55 -0.58 12.08 6.63
N PRO A 56 -1.91 11.91 6.75
CA PRO A 56 -2.65 12.48 7.87
C PRO A 56 -2.21 11.94 9.24
N GLU A 57 -1.73 10.69 9.31
CA GLU A 57 -1.18 10.09 10.53
C GLU A 57 0.10 10.82 10.95
N LEU A 58 1.03 11.01 10.00
CA LEU A 58 2.26 11.78 10.22
C LEU A 58 1.99 13.22 10.65
N ALA A 59 1.05 13.90 10.00
CA ALA A 59 0.61 15.23 10.43
C ALA A 59 0.09 15.23 11.87
N GLY A 60 -0.66 14.19 12.25
CA GLY A 60 -1.14 13.99 13.61
C GLY A 60 -0.01 13.90 14.63
N TYR A 61 1.06 13.17 14.33
CA TYR A 61 2.24 13.08 15.21
C TYR A 61 2.98 14.42 15.30
N ILE A 62 3.21 15.10 14.16
CA ILE A 62 3.87 16.41 14.13
C ILE A 62 3.07 17.44 14.95
N ASN A 63 1.75 17.50 14.77
CA ASN A 63 0.88 18.44 15.50
C ASN A 63 0.82 18.18 17.01
N LYS A 64 1.13 16.96 17.45
CA LYS A 64 1.21 16.58 18.87
C LYS A 64 2.64 16.69 19.42
N GLU A 65 3.61 17.10 18.59
CA GLU A 65 5.03 17.07 18.92
C GLU A 65 5.50 15.69 19.39
N ASP A 66 4.90 14.63 18.84
CA ASP A 66 5.20 13.24 19.18
C ASP A 66 6.40 12.76 18.34
N TRP A 67 7.59 13.26 18.68
CA TRP A 67 8.83 13.04 17.94
C TRP A 67 9.22 11.55 17.82
N VAL A 68 8.84 10.74 18.82
CA VAL A 68 9.07 9.28 18.77
C VAL A 68 8.25 8.67 17.64
N ASN A 69 6.97 9.02 17.54
CA ASN A 69 6.13 8.51 16.47
C ASN A 69 6.42 9.15 15.11
N VAL A 70 6.89 10.41 15.05
CA VAL A 70 7.41 10.99 13.78
C VAL A 70 8.59 10.16 13.27
N ASN A 71 9.61 9.90 14.10
CA ASN A 71 10.78 9.10 13.73
C ASN A 71 10.43 7.64 13.38
N ASN A 72 9.52 7.02 14.14
CA ASN A 72 9.06 5.66 13.83
C ASN A 72 8.30 5.62 12.50
N PHE A 73 7.56 6.69 12.18
CA PHE A 73 6.78 6.77 10.96
C PHE A 73 7.67 6.95 9.71
N THR A 74 8.69 7.81 9.79
CA THR A 74 9.66 8.06 8.69
C THR A 74 10.45 6.80 8.33
N HIS A 75 10.79 5.98 9.33
CA HIS A 75 11.58 4.76 9.14
C HIS A 75 10.76 3.47 8.94
N GLY A 76 9.50 3.44 9.38
CA GLY A 76 8.63 2.28 9.23
C GLY A 76 7.71 2.42 8.02
N PRO A 77 6.49 2.97 8.19
CA PRO A 77 5.54 3.26 7.12
C PRO A 77 6.13 3.88 5.84
N LEU A 78 7.06 4.83 5.99
CA LEU A 78 7.70 5.51 4.86
C LEU A 78 9.12 5.00 4.55
N GLY A 79 9.64 4.02 5.29
CA GLY A 79 11.03 3.56 5.18
C GLY A 79 11.39 3.03 3.79
N ASP A 80 10.44 2.37 3.13
CA ASP A 80 10.64 1.79 1.80
C ASP A 80 10.41 2.80 0.67
N LEU A 81 10.03 4.06 0.97
CA LEU A 81 9.64 5.04 -0.05
C LEU A 81 10.75 5.30 -1.07
N ARG A 82 12.00 5.32 -0.61
CA ARG A 82 13.19 5.47 -1.47
C ARG A 82 13.26 4.39 -2.53
N GLU A 83 13.10 3.13 -2.14
CA GLU A 83 13.15 2.01 -3.07
C GLU A 83 11.98 2.06 -4.04
N GLN A 84 10.78 2.34 -3.54
CA GLN A 84 9.56 2.41 -4.35
C GLN A 84 9.66 3.48 -5.43
N MET A 85 10.11 4.69 -5.07
CA MET A 85 10.32 5.77 -6.03
C MET A 85 11.39 5.43 -7.05
N ALA A 86 12.53 4.87 -6.63
CA ALA A 86 13.58 4.46 -7.57
C ALA A 86 13.07 3.44 -8.60
N ARG A 87 12.26 2.46 -8.15
CA ARG A 87 11.62 1.49 -9.05
C ARG A 87 10.65 2.18 -10.01
N LEU A 88 9.79 3.07 -9.51
CA LEU A 88 8.83 3.82 -10.32
C LEU A 88 9.53 4.67 -11.39
N THR A 89 10.49 5.51 -10.99
CA THR A 89 11.17 6.44 -11.91
C THR A 89 11.93 5.71 -13.01
N ASN A 90 12.50 4.54 -12.71
CA ASN A 90 13.21 3.73 -13.70
C ASN A 90 12.28 3.00 -14.68
N GLN A 91 10.99 2.89 -14.35
CA GLN A 91 9.98 2.31 -15.24
C GLN A 91 9.35 3.32 -16.17
N LEU A 92 9.53 4.62 -15.97
CA LEU A 92 9.00 5.64 -16.87
C LEU A 92 9.70 5.64 -18.23
N LEU A 93 9.08 6.26 -19.23
CA LEU A 93 9.70 6.49 -20.53
C LEU A 93 10.88 7.45 -20.38
N PRO A 94 11.94 7.32 -21.22
CA PRO A 94 13.16 8.11 -21.09
C PRO A 94 12.93 9.62 -20.94
N GLN A 95 11.94 10.16 -21.66
CA GLN A 95 11.57 11.58 -21.62
C GLN A 95 11.04 12.07 -20.26
N ASP A 96 10.46 11.18 -19.45
CA ASP A 96 9.87 11.52 -18.14
C ASP A 96 10.81 11.16 -16.97
N GLN A 97 11.79 10.28 -17.20
CA GLN A 97 12.65 9.75 -16.14
C GLN A 97 13.43 10.83 -15.39
N ASP A 98 14.03 11.77 -16.12
CA ASP A 98 14.91 12.77 -15.49
C ASP A 98 14.12 13.70 -14.56
N LYS A 99 12.95 14.17 -15.03
CA LYS A 99 12.04 14.96 -14.21
C LYS A 99 11.57 14.18 -12.99
N ALA A 100 11.19 12.91 -13.16
CA ALA A 100 10.73 12.07 -12.07
C ALA A 100 11.83 11.76 -11.04
N LYS A 101 13.08 11.59 -11.49
CA LYS A 101 14.25 11.39 -10.60
C LYS A 101 14.56 12.64 -9.79
N VAL A 102 14.41 13.83 -10.37
CA VAL A 102 14.58 15.09 -9.63
C VAL A 102 13.50 15.22 -8.57
N LEU A 103 12.22 15.09 -8.94
CA LEU A 103 11.11 15.14 -7.98
C LEU A 103 11.25 14.08 -6.87
N SER A 104 11.66 12.85 -7.21
CA SER A 104 11.90 11.82 -6.20
C SER A 104 12.99 12.24 -5.20
N LYS A 105 14.04 12.93 -5.65
CA LYS A 105 15.09 13.42 -4.73
C LYS A 105 14.55 14.51 -3.82
N GLU A 106 13.74 15.42 -4.32
CA GLU A 106 13.13 16.47 -3.49
C GLU A 106 12.21 15.86 -2.43
N VAL A 107 11.30 14.95 -2.82
CA VAL A 107 10.43 14.24 -1.86
C VAL A 107 11.24 13.53 -0.77
N LEU A 108 12.28 12.77 -1.15
CA LEU A 108 13.13 12.07 -0.18
C LEU A 108 13.98 13.05 0.67
N GLY A 109 14.36 14.19 0.11
CA GLY A 109 15.04 15.26 0.81
C GLY A 109 14.16 15.88 1.89
N HIS A 110 12.89 16.15 1.58
CA HIS A 110 11.92 16.63 2.57
C HIS A 110 11.65 15.58 3.65
N LEU A 111 11.55 14.30 3.29
CA LEU A 111 11.40 13.22 4.27
C LEU A 111 12.57 13.16 5.25
N GLN A 112 13.81 13.27 4.76
CA GLN A 112 14.99 13.35 5.61
C GLN A 112 14.95 14.58 6.52
N LYS A 113 14.54 15.74 6.01
CA LYS A 113 14.47 16.96 6.82
C LYS A 113 13.36 16.91 7.88
N ILE A 114 12.27 16.16 7.67
CA ILE A 114 11.28 15.86 8.70
C ILE A 114 11.92 15.06 9.83
N ASP A 115 12.74 14.07 9.48
CA ASP A 115 13.50 13.25 10.42
C ASP A 115 14.47 14.11 11.24
N ASP A 116 15.28 14.93 10.56
CA ASP A 116 16.21 15.86 11.21
C ASP A 116 15.47 16.87 12.12
N ALA A 117 14.29 17.33 11.70
CA ALA A 117 13.46 18.23 12.50
C ALA A 117 12.86 17.53 13.73
N SER A 118 12.56 16.23 13.63
CA SER A 118 12.10 15.41 14.75
C SER A 118 13.21 15.25 15.80
N ASP A 119 14.43 14.95 15.36
CA ASP A 119 15.61 14.87 16.23
C ASP A 119 15.90 16.21 16.93
N ALA A 120 15.75 17.31 16.19
CA ALA A 120 15.88 18.66 16.71
C ALA A 120 14.65 19.15 17.51
N ARG A 121 13.57 18.36 17.58
CA ARG A 121 12.27 18.70 18.21
C ARG A 121 11.70 20.03 17.75
N SER A 122 11.80 20.31 16.46
CA SER A 122 11.39 21.57 15.86
C SER A 122 10.07 21.42 15.11
N TYR A 123 8.98 21.83 15.74
CA TYR A 123 7.64 21.83 15.13
C TYR A 123 7.59 22.63 13.83
N GLU A 124 8.09 23.87 13.84
CA GLU A 124 8.08 24.74 12.67
C GLU A 124 8.73 24.08 11.45
N ARG A 125 9.94 23.52 11.64
CA ARG A 125 10.65 22.81 10.56
C ARG A 125 9.93 21.54 10.14
N ALA A 126 9.45 20.73 11.09
CA ALA A 126 8.73 19.50 10.76
C ALA A 126 7.45 19.79 9.96
N ALA A 127 6.68 20.81 10.34
CA ALA A 127 5.45 21.21 9.67
C ALA A 127 5.71 21.77 8.26
N GLU A 128 6.74 22.62 8.10
CA GLU A 128 7.16 23.13 6.80
C GLU A 128 7.57 21.98 5.88
N GLN A 129 8.49 21.11 6.32
CA GLN A 129 9.00 20.03 5.49
C GLN A 129 7.93 18.97 5.19
N TYR A 130 6.97 18.75 6.09
CA TYR A 130 5.79 17.94 5.82
C TYR A 130 4.93 18.51 4.68
N SER A 131 4.70 19.83 4.66
CA SER A 131 3.94 20.48 3.60
C SER A 131 4.64 20.33 2.25
N GLU A 132 5.94 20.59 2.20
CA GLU A 132 6.75 20.43 0.98
C GLU A 132 6.80 18.97 0.51
N PHE A 133 7.04 18.03 1.43
CA PHE A 133 7.00 16.59 1.15
C PHE A 133 5.68 16.18 0.48
N ARG A 134 4.55 16.61 1.05
CA ARG A 134 3.22 16.29 0.51
C ARG A 134 3.01 16.92 -0.87
N SER A 135 3.43 18.17 -1.04
CA SER A 135 3.31 18.90 -2.31
C SER A 135 4.10 18.20 -3.41
N ASP A 136 5.38 17.93 -3.20
CA ASP A 136 6.24 17.30 -4.21
C ASP A 136 5.85 15.86 -4.50
N LEU A 137 5.34 15.12 -3.50
CA LEU A 137 4.79 13.80 -3.73
C LEU A 137 3.59 13.86 -4.67
N GLN A 138 2.70 14.85 -4.51
CA GLN A 138 1.58 15.06 -5.43
C GLN A 138 2.08 15.41 -6.83
N VAL A 139 3.05 16.31 -6.96
CA VAL A 139 3.63 16.68 -8.26
C VAL A 139 4.26 15.47 -8.97
N LEU A 140 4.92 14.58 -8.22
CA LEU A 140 5.45 13.32 -8.75
C LEU A 140 4.34 12.39 -9.25
N LEU A 141 3.24 12.27 -8.50
CA LEU A 141 2.08 11.45 -8.90
C LEU A 141 1.38 12.02 -10.14
N ASP A 142 1.28 13.34 -10.25
CA ASP A 142 0.67 14.03 -11.40
C ASP A 142 1.51 13.91 -12.68
N LEU A 143 2.81 13.58 -12.56
CA LEU A 143 3.67 13.30 -13.70
C LEU A 143 3.35 11.94 -14.36
N LEU A 144 2.69 11.03 -13.64
CA LEU A 144 2.44 9.69 -14.13
C LEU A 144 1.40 9.68 -15.27
N PRO A 145 1.53 8.77 -16.25
CA PRO A 145 0.58 8.69 -17.34
C PRO A 145 -0.82 8.32 -16.84
N VAL A 146 -1.85 8.77 -17.56
CA VAL A 146 -3.25 8.47 -17.25
C VAL A 146 -3.47 6.97 -17.10
N GLY A 147 -4.09 6.56 -15.99
CA GLY A 147 -4.36 5.15 -15.66
C GLY A 147 -3.24 4.44 -14.90
N ALA A 148 -2.06 5.05 -14.74
CA ALA A 148 -1.02 4.54 -13.85
C ALA A 148 -1.33 4.84 -12.38
N VAL A 149 -1.97 5.97 -12.09
CA VAL A 149 -2.61 6.21 -10.80
C VAL A 149 -3.96 5.46 -10.81
N PRO A 150 -4.16 4.45 -9.95
CA PRO A 150 -5.48 3.87 -9.75
C PRO A 150 -6.49 4.97 -9.47
N GLN A 151 -7.51 5.09 -10.32
CA GLN A 151 -8.69 5.85 -9.94
C GLN A 151 -9.34 5.08 -8.80
N ILE A 152 -9.72 5.78 -7.73
CA ILE A 152 -10.58 5.20 -6.69
C ILE A 152 -11.96 5.06 -7.34
N SER A 153 -12.13 4.01 -8.13
CA SER A 153 -13.40 3.61 -8.72
C SER A 153 -13.97 2.50 -7.85
N GLU A 154 -14.87 2.93 -6.95
CA GLU A 154 -15.76 2.11 -6.11
C GLU A 154 -15.04 1.21 -5.07
N PRO A 155 -15.62 1.05 -3.87
CA PRO A 155 -15.14 0.04 -2.93
C PRO A 155 -15.21 -1.29 -3.67
N GLU A 156 -14.09 -2.00 -3.77
CA GLU A 156 -14.13 -3.40 -4.21
C GLU A 156 -15.16 -4.07 -3.31
N ALA A 157 -16.32 -4.41 -3.89
CA ALA A 157 -17.42 -5.06 -3.21
C ALA A 157 -16.78 -6.18 -2.38
N SER A 158 -16.90 -6.05 -1.06
CA SER A 158 -16.12 -6.86 -0.16
C SER A 158 -16.30 -8.31 -0.56
N VAL A 159 -15.19 -9.02 -0.81
CA VAL A 159 -15.18 -10.46 -1.08
C VAL A 159 -15.79 -11.25 0.11
N TYR A 160 -16.16 -10.57 1.20
CA TYR A 160 -16.86 -11.08 2.37
C TYR A 160 -18.41 -11.10 2.26
N GLU A 161 -19.04 -10.56 1.21
CA GLU A 161 -20.51 -10.65 1.04
C GLU A 161 -20.99 -11.97 0.38
N MET A 162 -20.27 -13.09 0.53
CA MET A 162 -20.75 -14.40 0.04
C MET A 162 -20.88 -15.47 1.12
N SER A 163 -21.07 -15.08 2.38
CA SER A 163 -21.42 -16.04 3.44
C SER A 163 -22.21 -15.36 4.56
N THR A 164 -23.48 -15.06 4.31
CA THR A 164 -24.55 -15.26 5.30
C THR A 164 -25.90 -15.08 4.58
N PRO A 165 -26.74 -16.13 4.47
CA PRO A 165 -28.16 -15.87 4.25
C PRO A 165 -28.68 -15.15 5.50
N VAL A 166 -29.09 -13.89 5.33
CA VAL A 166 -29.89 -13.16 6.30
C VAL A 166 -31.20 -13.93 6.45
N ILE A 167 -31.33 -14.72 7.51
CA ILE A 167 -32.64 -15.19 7.95
C ILE A 167 -33.27 -14.00 8.67
N GLU A 168 -34.17 -13.30 7.98
CA GLU A 168 -35.05 -12.32 8.59
C GLU A 168 -35.89 -13.00 9.68
N PRO A 169 -35.85 -12.57 10.95
CA PRO A 169 -36.85 -12.99 11.92
C PRO A 169 -38.10 -12.14 11.69
N ASN A 170 -38.92 -12.53 10.69
CA ASN A 170 -40.25 -11.98 10.56
C ASN A 170 -41.12 -12.59 11.67
N ASN A 171 -41.24 -11.87 12.78
CA ASN A 171 -42.17 -12.17 13.85
C ASN A 171 -43.58 -11.76 13.43
N PRO A 172 -44.55 -12.67 13.53
CA PRO A 172 -45.82 -12.27 14.09
C PRO A 172 -46.19 -13.21 15.25
N ARG A 173 -46.31 -12.62 16.43
CA ARG A 173 -46.94 -13.22 17.61
C ARG A 173 -48.41 -13.53 17.31
N PRO A 174 -48.91 -14.70 17.72
CA PRO A 174 -50.27 -14.79 18.25
C PRO A 174 -50.23 -15.24 19.71
N GLU A 175 -50.95 -14.49 20.54
CA GLU A 175 -51.31 -14.88 21.89
C GLU A 175 -52.49 -15.86 21.86
N ALA A 176 -52.62 -16.62 22.95
CA ALA A 176 -53.80 -17.34 23.46
C ALA A 176 -53.67 -18.88 23.51
N GLU A 177 -53.46 -19.34 24.75
CA GLU A 177 -54.18 -20.46 25.41
C GLU A 177 -54.19 -21.84 24.74
N ASP A 178 -53.50 -22.82 25.33
CA ASP A 178 -54.18 -24.00 25.89
C ASP A 178 -53.24 -24.79 26.82
N MET A 179 -53.64 -24.88 28.08
CA MET A 179 -53.02 -25.74 29.08
C MET A 179 -53.63 -27.14 28.93
N VAL A 180 -52.87 -28.12 28.43
CA VAL A 180 -53.25 -29.54 28.53
C VAL A 180 -52.13 -30.36 29.15
N THR A 181 -52.24 -30.46 30.47
CA THR A 181 -51.98 -31.62 31.33
C THR A 181 -51.40 -32.87 30.68
N THR A 182 -50.24 -33.31 31.15
CA THR A 182 -50.04 -34.73 31.53
C THR A 182 -49.05 -34.82 32.70
N PRO A 183 -49.32 -35.67 33.72
CA PRO A 183 -48.57 -35.68 34.96
C PRO A 183 -47.35 -36.61 34.87
N ILE A 184 -46.21 -36.19 35.43
CA ILE A 184 -45.17 -37.12 35.85
C ILE A 184 -45.25 -37.25 37.38
N LEU A 185 -45.39 -38.51 37.78
CA LEU A 185 -45.54 -39.10 39.11
C LEU A 185 -44.73 -38.43 40.22
N LEU A 186 -45.41 -38.22 41.36
CA LEU A 186 -44.82 -38.10 42.70
C LEU A 186 -44.09 -39.40 43.07
N ASP A 187 -42.86 -39.29 43.56
CA ASP A 187 -42.26 -40.25 44.51
C ASP A 187 -41.67 -39.46 45.70
N ASP A 188 -41.92 -39.99 46.89
CA ASP A 188 -41.86 -39.33 48.19
C ASP A 188 -40.44 -39.27 48.80
N GLY A 189 -40.11 -38.16 49.48
CA GLY A 189 -39.23 -38.20 50.66
C GLY A 189 -38.07 -37.18 50.74
N PRO A 190 -37.62 -36.81 51.96
CA PRO A 190 -37.42 -35.39 52.26
C PRO A 190 -36.04 -35.00 52.83
N LYS A 191 -35.82 -33.67 52.85
CA LYS A 191 -34.87 -32.89 53.68
C LYS A 191 -33.40 -32.92 53.23
N ASN A 192 -32.79 -31.74 53.06
CA ASN A 192 -31.84 -31.17 54.04
C ASN A 192 -31.04 -29.98 53.46
N LYS A 193 -31.20 -28.82 54.13
CA LYS A 193 -30.22 -27.75 54.44
C LYS A 193 -29.44 -26.95 53.38
N ALA A 194 -29.50 -25.64 53.66
CA ALA A 194 -28.46 -24.60 53.59
C ALA A 194 -28.12 -24.04 52.20
N SER A 195 -28.47 -22.78 51.91
CA SER A 195 -27.82 -21.52 52.37
C SER A 195 -26.34 -21.50 52.00
N GLN A 196 -25.71 -20.50 51.39
CA GLN A 196 -26.01 -19.21 50.77
C GLN A 196 -24.66 -18.77 50.09
N PRO A 197 -24.60 -17.70 49.29
CA PRO A 197 -23.44 -17.37 48.44
C PRO A 197 -22.27 -16.70 49.19
N VAL A 198 -21.04 -16.97 48.75
CA VAL A 198 -19.78 -16.37 49.26
C VAL A 198 -19.61 -14.93 48.75
N LYS A 199 -19.36 -14.00 49.68
CA LYS A 199 -19.05 -12.57 49.46
C LYS A 199 -17.56 -12.31 49.76
N LEU A 200 -16.95 -11.43 48.95
CA LEU A 200 -15.53 -11.05 49.00
C LEU A 200 -15.10 -10.35 50.32
N PRO A 201 -13.83 -10.48 50.74
CA PRO A 201 -13.28 -9.75 51.88
C PRO A 201 -12.89 -8.32 51.51
N SER A 202 -13.23 -7.41 52.42
CA SER A 202 -12.80 -6.01 52.50
C SER A 202 -12.51 -5.77 53.99
N ASP A 203 -11.26 -5.93 54.39
CA ASP A 203 -10.81 -5.53 55.72
C ASP A 203 -9.78 -4.40 55.57
N ALA A 204 -10.09 -3.32 56.27
CA ALA A 204 -9.20 -2.23 56.61
C ALA A 204 -8.61 -2.51 58.00
N ASP A 205 -7.33 -2.17 58.18
CA ASP A 205 -6.82 -1.35 59.28
C ASP A 205 -5.42 -0.81 58.90
#